data_AF-A0A531N932-F1
#
_entry.id   AF-A0A531N932-F1
#
_cell.length_a   1.000
_cell.length_b   1.000
_cell.length_c   1.000
_cell.angle_alpha   90.00
_cell.angle_beta   90.00
_cell.angle_gamma   90.00
#
_symmetry.space_group_name_H-M   'P 1'
#
loop_
_entity.id
_entity.type
_entity.pdbx_description
1 polymer ?
#
loop_
_entity_poly.entity_id
_entity_poly.type
_entity_poly.pdbx_seq_one_letter_code
_entity_poly.pdbx_strand_id
1 'polypeptide(L)' 'MRVLRAADYRVMPWKNGGGTTTEIAVSPDGAGLDDFDWRVSMARVESSGPFSSFAGIDRTLSV' A
#
# COMPACT_ATOMS: atom_id res chain seq x y z
N MET A 1 20.07 -4.24 9.48
CA MET A 1 18.77 -4.84 9.79
C MET A 1 17.91 -3.81 10.51
N ARG A 2 16.76 -3.43 9.95
CA ARG A 2 15.83 -2.45 10.56
C ARG A 2 14.53 -3.17 10.89
N VAL A 3 14.01 -2.97 12.10
CA VAL A 3 12.70 -3.50 12.48
C VAL A 3 11.68 -2.38 12.32
N LEU A 4 10.65 -2.63 11.52
CA LEU A 4 9.52 -1.73 11.32
C LEU A 4 8.40 -2.15 12.27
N ARG A 5 7.83 -1.19 13.02
CA ARG A 5 6.82 -1.46 14.04
C ARG A 5 5.46 -1.00 13.54
N ALA A 6 4.43 -1.82 13.77
CA ALA A 6 3.07 -1.55 13.33
C ALA A 6 2.51 -0.21 13.83
N ALA A 7 2.91 0.20 15.03
CA ALA A 7 2.48 1.46 15.64
C ALA A 7 2.95 2.71 14.87
N ASP A 8 4.00 2.58 14.05
CA ASP A 8 4.63 3.72 13.36
C ASP A 8 4.13 3.87 11.91
N TYR A 9 3.24 2.99 11.45
CA TYR A 9 2.80 3.00 10.05
C TYR A 9 1.78 4.10 9.76
N ARG A 10 1.90 4.67 8.56
CA ARG A 10 0.91 5.61 8.03
C ARG A 10 -0.28 4.85 7.46
N VAL A 11 -1.47 5.18 7.96
CA VAL A 11 -2.76 4.69 7.44
C VAL A 11 -3.40 5.78 6.58
N MET A 12 -3.83 5.44 5.38
CA MET A 12 -4.43 6.38 4.42
C MET A 12 -5.76 5.82 3.90
N PRO A 13 -6.87 6.59 3.95
CA PRO A 13 -8.13 6.20 3.33
C PRO A 13 -8.00 6.21 1.81
N TRP A 14 -8.70 5.29 1.16
CA TRP A 14 -8.80 5.27 -0.30
C TRP A 14 -9.69 6.40 -0.81
N LYS A 15 -9.36 6.95 -1.99
CA LYS A 15 -10.14 8.03 -2.62
C LYS A 15 -11.61 7.66 -2.83
N ASN A 16 -11.91 6.38 -3.06
CA ASN A 16 -13.27 5.88 -3.25
C ASN A 16 -14.02 5.54 -1.95
N GLY A 17 -13.37 5.71 -0.78
CA GLY A 17 -13.95 5.41 0.52
C GLY A 17 -14.15 3.91 0.82
N GLY A 18 -13.69 3.00 -0.05
CA GLY A 18 -13.92 1.56 0.10
C GLY A 18 -12.96 0.82 1.04
N GLY A 19 -12.06 1.56 1.72
CA GLY A 19 -11.05 0.96 2.57
C GLY A 19 -9.91 1.90 2.94
N THR A 20 -8.86 1.30 3.51
CA THR A 20 -7.62 1.99 3.88
C THR A 20 -6.40 1.17 3.45
N THR A 21 -5.29 1.88 3.22
CA THR A 21 -3.97 1.27 3.08
C THR A 21 -3.09 1.66 4.26
N THR A 22 -2.46 0.68 4.90
CA THR A 22 -1.36 0.89 5.85
C THR A 22 -0.05 0.65 5.11
N GLU A 23 0.80 1.67 5.03
CA GLU A 23 2.10 1.55 4.38
C GLU A 23 3.15 0.96 5.32
N ILE A 24 3.85 -0.09 4.88
CA ILE A 24 4.92 -0.74 5.65
C ILE A 24 6.29 -0.24 5.18
N ALA A 25 6.56 -0.35 3.87
CA ALA A 25 7.82 0.05 3.28
C ALA A 25 7.67 0.34 1.79
N VAL A 26 8.51 1.23 1.27
CA VAL A 26 8.57 1.62 -0.13
C VAL A 26 10.03 1.87 -0.51
N SER A 27 10.41 1.59 -1.75
CA SER A 27 11.72 1.96 -2.30
C SER A 27 11.54 2.69 -3.63
N PRO A 28 12.32 3.76 -3.88
CA PRO A 28 13.19 4.43 -2.91
C PRO A 28 12.41 5.08 -1.75
N ASP A 29 13.09 5.40 -0.65
CA ASP A 29 12.47 6.05 0.51
C ASP A 29 11.79 7.37 0.06
N GLY A 30 10.49 7.48 0.32
CA GLY A 30 9.68 8.65 -0.05
C GLY A 30 9.08 8.61 -1.46
N ALA A 31 9.28 7.54 -2.24
CA ALA A 31 8.60 7.36 -3.52
C ALA A 31 7.07 7.38 -3.37
N GLY A 32 6.40 7.96 -4.35
CA GLY A 32 4.95 7.98 -4.48
C GLY A 32 4.42 6.70 -5.13
N LEU A 33 3.17 6.74 -5.56
CA LEU A 33 2.50 5.59 -6.21
C LEU A 33 2.87 5.41 -7.69
N ASP A 34 3.56 6.39 -8.28
CA ASP A 34 3.87 6.43 -9.71
C ASP A 34 5.34 6.10 -10.02
N ASP A 35 6.21 6.07 -8.99
CA ASP A 35 7.67 6.03 -9.12
C ASP A 35 8.36 5.10 -8.11
N PHE A 36 7.62 4.20 -7.45
CA PHE A 36 8.22 3.19 -6.59
C PHE A 36 8.76 1.99 -7.40
N ASP A 37 9.90 1.45 -6.97
CA ASP A 37 10.45 0.19 -7.48
C ASP A 37 9.71 -1.01 -6.87
N TRP A 38 9.45 -0.95 -5.56
CA TRP A 38 8.65 -1.92 -4.84
C TRP A 38 7.97 -1.29 -3.63
N ARG A 39 6.83 -1.87 -3.24
CA ARG A 39 6.04 -1.41 -2.09
C ARG A 39 5.42 -2.59 -1.35
N VAL A 40 5.53 -2.57 -0.03
CA VAL A 40 4.85 -3.50 0.88
C VAL A 40 3.84 -2.72 1.70
N SER A 41 2.59 -3.20 1.70
CA SER A 41 1.49 -2.55 2.41
C SER A 41 0.43 -3.54 2.83
N MET A 42 -0.44 -3.14 3.75
CA MET A 42 -1.64 -3.87 4.13
C MET A 42 -2.87 -3.10 3.66
N ALA A 43 -3.87 -3.82 3.17
CA ALA A 43 -5.15 -3.26 2.74
C ALA A 43 -6.25 -3.71 3.69
N ARG A 44 -7.04 -2.77 4.21
CA ARG A 44 -8.34 -3.06 4.81
C ARG A 44 -9.42 -2.74 3.79
N VAL A 45 -10.11 -3.77 3.31
CA VAL A 45 -11.20 -3.64 2.33
C VAL A 45 -12.53 -3.65 3.08
N GLU A 46 -13.28 -2.55 3.02
CA GLU A 46 -14.55 -2.41 3.74
C GLU A 46 -15.77 -2.58 2.84
N SER A 47 -15.63 -2.30 1.54
CA SER A 47 -16.67 -2.52 0.55
C SER A 47 -16.09 -3.11 -0.74
N SER A 48 -16.92 -3.89 -1.43
CA SER A 48 -16.58 -4.45 -2.74
C SER A 48 -16.36 -3.35 -3.77
N GLY A 49 -15.31 -3.50 -4.58
CA GLY A 49 -14.98 -2.58 -5.65
C GLY A 49 -13.68 -2.98 -6.34
N PRO A 50 -13.36 -2.36 -7.49
CA PRO A 50 -12.12 -2.64 -8.18
C PRO A 50 -10.93 -2.07 -7.41
N PHE A 51 -9.78 -2.77 -7.47
CA PHE A 51 -8.50 -2.18 -7.09
C PHE A 51 -7.93 -1.29 -8.19
N SER A 52 -7.13 -0.30 -7.80
CA SER A 52 -6.35 0.51 -8.75
C SER A 52 -5.41 -0.37 -9.57
N SER A 53 -5.24 -0.03 -10.85
CA SER A 53 -4.18 -0.58 -11.69
C SER A 53 -2.87 0.16 -11.45
N PHE A 54 -1.76 -0.57 -11.37
CA PHE A 54 -0.40 -0.03 -11.36
C PHE A 54 0.30 -0.60 -12.60
N ALA A 55 0.44 0.22 -13.64
CA ALA A 55 0.97 -0.25 -14.92
C ALA A 55 2.44 -0.66 -14.78
N GLY A 56 2.81 -1.83 -15.33
CA GLY A 56 4.18 -2.34 -15.26
C GLY A 56 4.60 -2.90 -13.89
N ILE A 57 3.69 -2.96 -12.92
CA ILE A 57 3.96 -3.50 -11.59
C ILE A 57 3.27 -4.86 -11.42
N ASP A 58 4.06 -5.88 -11.10
CA ASP A 58 3.55 -7.17 -10.67
C ASP A 58 3.01 -7.06 -9.23
N ARG A 59 1.81 -7.63 -8.99
CA ARG A 59 1.14 -7.55 -7.70
C ARG A 59 0.75 -8.92 -7.19
N THR A 60 1.19 -9.24 -5.98
CA THR A 60 0.74 -10.41 -5.19
C THR A 60 -0.01 -9.93 -3.96
N LEU A 61 -1.10 -10.63 -3.62
CA LEU A 61 -1.92 -10.37 -2.43
C LEU A 61 -2.06 -11.66 -1.62
N SER A 62 -2.11 -11.52 -0.30
CA SER A 62 -2.44 -12.61 0.63
C SER A 62 -3.51 -12.11 1.59
N VAL A 63 -4.43 -13.00 1.97
CA VAL A 63 -5.43 -12.80 3.03
C VAL A 63 -4.96 -13.49 4.29
#